data_AF-A0A2W6YJT8-F1
#
_entry.id   AF-A0A2W6YJT8-F1
#
_cell.length_a   1.000
_cell.length_b   1.000
_cell.length_c   1.000
_cell.angle_alpha   90.00
_cell.angle_beta   90.00
_cell.angle_gamma   90.00
#
_symmetry.space_group_name_H-M   'P 1'
#
loop_
_entity.id
_entity.type
_entity.pdbx_description
1 polymer ?
#
loop_
_entity_poly.entity_id
_entity_poly.type
_entity_poly.pdbx_seq_one_letter_code
_entity_poly.pdbx_strand_id
1 'polypeptide(L)'
;MSVLALVAALGIWQHHFVIQAASADVYLFALLFGAGLFGMYNAVAGTHQLNNEFIALAAMKEVYEDAIRSQRDTNNALIAQFRRTQRPATVYHMPSALATAHNLIVEEVQRNGLFRISTTTMQVLVADLETKLDDRQGTTHYLGALMVLLGLLGTFIGLMHTLESVGGILGSLDLSGSAGAGAIAGLIESLKKPLDGMSTGFGASLFGLIGSLLIGFLGKLDSKASFRLKHEFETWIRSTVQIEDAQSVASRNATTPSESDVQTEPGAAEGLHTRTMLKVARLTIASTAKLAEQVAAMTAAIEGDRNDRNRQTSSLERIAETAERTLAAQLALNLRCSEIASSLVGVGTIVQETAGNLTGVVQTHTRSAAAMSAALLQEARLLHDTASLGLDGLHDMQAKTRQIQSGMQELSQTVMQARGEGQNQPNASEVSSLIAELDHLIAATHLGANEIRNLRRLSAIAEGLSGLPDELAAPHAMDERQAASSISNADQRAAS
;
A
#
# COMPACT_ATOMS: atom_id res chain seq x y z
N MET A 1 -13.84 -3.43 6.64
CA MET A 1 -13.41 -4.32 7.73
C MET A 1 -12.21 -5.18 7.34
N SER A 2 -12.22 -5.89 6.21
CA SER A 2 -11.11 -6.77 5.78
C SER A 2 -9.77 -6.07 5.54
N VAL A 3 -9.74 -4.92 4.86
CA VAL A 3 -8.48 -4.18 4.57
C VAL A 3 -7.86 -3.58 5.84
N LEU A 4 -8.69 -3.04 6.73
CA LEU A 4 -8.22 -2.42 7.98
C LEU A 4 -7.65 -3.47 8.95
N ALA A 5 -8.25 -4.68 8.97
CA ALA A 5 -7.72 -5.83 9.68
C ALA A 5 -6.40 -6.33 9.09
N LEU A 6 -6.26 -6.35 7.75
CA LEU A 6 -5.02 -6.73 7.07
C LEU A 6 -3.88 -5.75 7.40
N VAL A 7 -4.17 -4.45 7.39
CA VAL A 7 -3.19 -3.41 7.73
C VAL A 7 -2.79 -3.49 9.20
N ALA A 8 -3.75 -3.71 10.11
CA ALA A 8 -3.46 -3.94 11.52
C ALA A 8 -2.61 -5.20 11.74
N ALA A 9 -2.91 -6.30 11.04
CA ALA A 9 -2.13 -7.52 11.11
C ALA A 9 -0.70 -7.33 10.59
N LEU A 10 -0.53 -6.58 9.49
CA LEU A 10 0.79 -6.26 8.94
C LEU A 10 1.61 -5.39 9.90
N GLY A 11 0.97 -4.41 10.55
CA GLY A 11 1.59 -3.54 11.54
C GLY A 11 2.02 -4.30 12.81
N ILE A 12 1.20 -5.24 13.27
CA ILE A 12 1.53 -6.12 14.40
C ILE A 12 2.69 -7.05 14.02
N TRP A 13 2.71 -7.59 12.80
CA TRP A 13 3.75 -8.51 12.34
C TRP A 13 5.13 -7.84 12.22
N GLN A 14 5.20 -6.56 11.80
CA GLN A 14 6.47 -5.82 11.64
C GLN A 14 6.86 -4.94 12.86
N HIS A 15 6.23 -5.14 14.01
CA HIS A 15 6.45 -4.27 15.18
C HIS A 15 7.92 -4.21 15.65
N HIS A 16 8.69 -5.28 15.45
CA HIS A 16 10.13 -5.29 15.79
C HIS A 16 10.95 -4.28 14.97
N PHE A 17 10.70 -4.19 13.66
CA PHE A 17 11.37 -3.22 12.79
C PHE A 17 10.97 -1.77 13.15
N VAL A 18 9.70 -1.58 13.49
CA VAL A 18 9.15 -0.28 13.94
C VAL A 18 9.86 0.20 15.20
N ILE A 19 10.02 -0.65 16.21
CA ILE A 19 10.69 -0.27 17.47
C ILE A 19 12.15 0.10 17.21
N GLN A 20 12.87 -0.69 16.40
CA GLN A 20 14.27 -0.42 16.10
C GLN A 20 14.43 0.92 15.36
N ALA A 21 13.61 1.18 14.34
CA ALA A 21 13.64 2.44 13.62
C ALA A 21 13.27 3.65 14.51
N ALA A 22 12.25 3.50 15.35
CA ALA A 22 11.83 4.54 16.30
C ALA A 22 12.88 4.82 17.39
N SER A 23 13.67 3.82 17.77
CA SER A 23 14.74 3.99 18.76
C SER A 23 15.95 4.76 18.22
N ALA A 24 16.14 4.79 16.90
CA ALA A 24 17.25 5.50 16.26
C ALA A 24 17.01 7.02 16.18
N ASP A 25 15.76 7.46 15.95
CA ASP A 25 15.40 8.88 15.99
C ASP A 25 13.95 9.09 16.46
N VAL A 26 13.80 9.24 17.79
CA VAL A 26 12.49 9.26 18.48
C VAL A 26 11.60 10.42 18.00
N TYR A 27 12.19 11.60 17.74
CA TYR A 27 11.40 12.79 17.40
C TYR A 27 10.81 12.69 15.99
N LEU A 28 11.59 12.22 15.02
CA LEU A 28 11.15 12.03 13.65
C LEU A 28 10.01 11.00 13.58
N PHE A 29 10.20 9.84 14.21
CA PHE A 29 9.19 8.78 14.20
C PHE A 29 7.96 9.14 15.02
N ALA A 30 8.09 9.87 16.14
CA ALA A 30 6.94 10.39 16.88
C ALA A 30 6.09 11.34 16.03
N LEU A 31 6.74 12.23 15.26
CA LEU A 31 6.05 13.15 14.35
C LEU A 31 5.40 12.40 13.18
N LEU A 32 6.06 11.38 12.63
CA LEU A 32 5.53 10.54 11.55
C LEU A 32 4.30 9.74 12.01
N PHE A 33 4.39 9.05 13.15
CA PHE A 33 3.25 8.31 13.71
C PHE A 33 2.13 9.24 14.16
N GLY A 34 2.46 10.38 14.78
CA GLY A 34 1.49 11.39 15.19
C GLY A 34 0.70 11.94 13.99
N ALA A 35 1.38 12.36 12.93
CA ALA A 35 0.74 12.85 11.71
C ALA A 35 -0.04 11.73 10.99
N GLY A 36 0.47 10.50 10.98
CA GLY A 36 -0.22 9.34 10.39
C GLY A 36 -1.52 9.00 11.12
N LEU A 37 -1.48 8.95 12.46
CA LEU A 37 -2.66 8.73 13.30
C LEU A 37 -3.66 9.87 13.18
N PHE A 38 -3.18 11.12 13.15
CA PHE A 38 -4.03 12.29 12.94
C PHE A 38 -4.72 12.24 11.56
N GLY A 39 -4.00 11.83 10.50
CA GLY A 39 -4.57 11.62 9.17
C GLY A 39 -5.62 10.52 9.13
N MET A 40 -5.33 9.38 9.77
CA MET A 40 -6.29 8.29 9.91
C MET A 40 -7.55 8.74 10.66
N TYR A 41 -7.37 9.45 11.77
CA TYR A 41 -8.46 9.99 12.58
C TYR A 41 -9.36 10.92 11.76
N ASN A 42 -8.78 11.89 11.05
CA ASN A 42 -9.55 12.81 10.21
C ASN A 42 -10.33 12.08 9.11
N ALA A 43 -9.73 11.09 8.46
CA ALA A 43 -10.40 10.34 7.41
C ALA A 43 -11.57 9.49 7.95
N VAL A 44 -11.41 8.87 9.13
CA VAL A 44 -12.48 8.12 9.81
C VAL A 44 -13.58 9.06 10.33
N ALA A 45 -13.22 10.17 10.97
CA ALA A 45 -14.15 11.18 11.44
C ALA A 45 -14.99 11.76 10.29
N GLY A 46 -14.35 11.96 9.13
CA GLY A 46 -15.04 12.33 7.90
C GLY A 46 -16.13 11.32 7.51
N THR A 47 -15.79 10.03 7.51
CA THR A 47 -16.78 8.98 7.19
C THR A 47 -17.98 9.00 8.16
N HIS A 48 -17.74 9.23 9.45
CA HIS A 48 -18.81 9.37 10.44
C HIS A 48 -19.69 10.59 10.19
N GLN A 49 -19.09 11.72 9.81
CA GLN A 49 -19.83 12.94 9.48
C GLN A 49 -20.70 12.74 8.24
N LEU A 50 -20.23 12.03 7.20
CA LEU A 50 -21.06 11.65 6.05
C LEU A 50 -22.25 10.79 6.44
N ASN A 51 -22.07 9.87 7.38
CA ASN A 51 -23.18 9.04 7.84
C ASN A 51 -24.29 9.89 8.48
N ASN A 52 -23.94 10.95 9.22
CA ASN A 52 -24.93 11.92 9.71
C ASN A 52 -25.65 12.66 8.57
N GLU A 53 -24.95 13.01 7.49
CA GLU A 53 -25.58 13.62 6.30
C GLU A 53 -26.59 12.68 5.61
N PHE A 54 -26.30 11.38 5.51
CA PHE A 54 -27.26 10.40 4.98
C PHE A 54 -28.52 10.29 5.84
N ILE A 55 -28.38 10.30 7.17
CA ILE A 55 -29.52 10.27 8.09
C ILE A 55 -30.33 11.57 7.96
N ALA A 56 -29.67 12.72 7.88
CA ALA A 56 -30.32 14.01 7.69
C ALA A 56 -31.09 14.05 6.36
N LEU A 57 -30.51 13.53 5.27
CA LEU A 57 -31.17 13.42 3.98
C LEU A 57 -32.41 12.52 4.05
N ALA A 58 -32.31 11.37 4.70
CA ALA A 58 -33.44 10.46 4.90
C ALA A 58 -34.57 11.14 5.71
N ALA A 59 -34.22 11.89 6.76
CA ALA A 59 -35.19 12.63 7.55
C ALA A 59 -35.88 13.75 6.75
N MET A 60 -35.14 14.49 5.91
CA MET A 60 -35.73 15.51 5.02
C MET A 60 -36.69 14.91 4.00
N LYS A 61 -36.33 13.78 3.39
CA LYS A 61 -37.22 13.04 2.47
C LYS A 61 -38.52 12.66 3.17
N GLU A 62 -38.44 12.16 4.40
CA GLU A 62 -39.61 11.76 5.19
C GLU A 62 -40.54 12.95 5.49
N VAL A 63 -39.98 14.07 5.93
CA VAL A 63 -40.73 15.32 6.20
C VAL A 63 -41.43 15.82 4.93
N TYR A 64 -40.74 15.80 3.79
CA TYR A 64 -41.32 16.20 2.51
C TYR A 64 -42.47 15.27 2.05
N GLU A 65 -42.30 13.95 2.19
CA GLU A 65 -43.35 12.99 1.87
C GLU A 65 -44.60 13.15 2.73
N ASP A 66 -44.44 13.51 4.01
CA ASP A 66 -45.54 13.77 4.92
C ASP A 66 -46.29 15.05 4.53
N ALA A 67 -45.56 16.09 4.11
CA ALA A 67 -46.13 17.34 3.64
C ALA A 67 -47.02 17.14 2.39
N ILE A 68 -46.53 16.39 1.39
CA ILE A 68 -47.33 16.05 0.20
C ILE A 68 -48.57 15.23 0.58
N ARG A 69 -48.43 14.24 1.48
CA ARG A 69 -49.55 13.40 1.91
C ARG A 69 -50.64 14.20 2.61
N SER A 70 -50.24 15.15 3.47
CA SER A 70 -51.16 16.06 4.15
C SER A 70 -52.01 16.88 3.19
N GLN A 71 -51.46 17.27 2.05
CA GLN A 71 -52.18 18.05 1.05
C GLN A 71 -53.16 17.23 0.22
N ARG A 72 -52.83 15.97 -0.12
CA ARG A 72 -53.74 15.11 -0.90
C ARG A 72 -54.92 14.61 -0.08
N ASP A 73 -54.69 14.11 1.14
CA ASP A 73 -55.71 13.47 1.96
C ASP A 73 -55.51 13.79 3.45
N THR A 74 -56.19 14.84 3.95
CA THR A 74 -56.01 15.34 5.32
C THR A 74 -56.31 14.29 6.40
N ASN A 75 -57.36 13.49 6.22
CA ASN A 75 -57.76 12.47 7.21
C ASN A 75 -56.80 11.27 7.25
N ASN A 76 -56.32 10.79 6.10
CA ASN A 76 -55.39 9.66 6.06
C ASN A 76 -53.96 10.07 6.46
N ALA A 77 -53.58 11.34 6.23
CA ALA A 77 -52.28 11.86 6.60
C ALA A 77 -52.03 11.80 8.11
N LEU A 78 -53.01 12.21 8.93
CA LEU A 78 -52.90 12.19 10.39
C LEU A 78 -52.69 10.76 10.92
N ILE A 79 -53.38 9.78 10.36
CA ILE A 79 -53.23 8.36 10.73
C ILE A 79 -51.85 7.84 10.35
N ALA A 80 -51.34 8.20 9.17
CA ALA A 80 -50.03 7.81 8.71
C ALA A 80 -48.91 8.41 9.59
N GLN A 81 -49.04 9.69 9.93
CA GLN A 81 -48.10 10.40 10.82
C GLN A 81 -48.13 9.80 12.23
N PHE A 82 -49.31 9.54 12.79
CA PHE A 82 -49.46 8.89 14.10
C PHE A 82 -48.87 7.47 14.14
N ARG A 83 -48.99 6.71 13.03
CA ARG A 83 -48.37 5.37 12.94
C ARG A 83 -46.84 5.46 12.89
N ARG A 84 -46.29 6.53 12.32
CA ARG A 84 -44.83 6.75 12.24
C ARG A 84 -44.24 7.24 13.55
N THR A 85 -44.94 8.07 14.33
CA THR A 85 -44.47 8.52 15.66
C THR A 85 -44.38 7.38 16.69
N GLN A 86 -44.92 6.20 16.38
CA GLN A 86 -44.69 4.97 17.16
C GLN A 86 -43.29 4.36 16.94
N ARG A 87 -42.57 4.77 15.90
CA ARG A 87 -41.16 4.41 15.69
C ARG A 87 -40.25 5.40 16.43
N PRO A 88 -39.12 4.95 16.97
CA PRO A 88 -38.16 5.85 17.61
C PRO A 88 -37.70 6.93 16.61
N ALA A 89 -37.67 8.19 17.05
CA ALA A 89 -37.29 9.32 16.22
C ALA A 89 -35.82 9.18 15.76
N THR A 90 -35.59 9.45 14.47
CA THR A 90 -34.24 9.52 13.89
C THR A 90 -33.58 10.82 14.34
N VAL A 91 -32.73 10.73 15.37
CA VAL A 91 -31.96 11.88 15.85
C VAL A 91 -30.72 12.04 14.98
N TYR A 92 -30.59 13.21 14.36
CA TYR A 92 -29.38 13.62 13.63
C TYR A 92 -28.92 14.99 14.10
N HIS A 93 -27.63 15.25 13.97
CA HIS A 93 -27.06 16.57 14.23
C HIS A 93 -27.18 17.44 12.99
N MET A 94 -27.20 18.76 13.16
CA MET A 94 -27.29 19.71 12.04
C MET A 94 -26.33 19.30 10.91
N PRO A 95 -26.83 19.02 9.69
CA PRO A 95 -25.98 18.63 8.58
C PRO A 95 -25.05 19.79 8.23
N SER A 96 -23.78 19.48 7.96
CA SER A 96 -22.75 20.45 7.62
C SER A 96 -22.63 20.62 6.10
N ALA A 97 -22.65 19.52 5.36
CA ALA A 97 -22.61 19.50 3.91
C ALA A 97 -23.97 19.88 3.32
N LEU A 98 -25.06 19.31 3.83
CA LEU A 98 -26.41 19.64 3.41
C LEU A 98 -27.01 20.87 4.12
N ALA A 99 -26.23 21.63 4.90
CA ALA A 99 -26.74 22.72 5.75
C ALA A 99 -27.67 23.71 5.01
N THR A 100 -27.22 24.21 3.85
CA THR A 100 -27.94 25.21 3.06
C THR A 100 -29.25 24.64 2.52
N ALA A 101 -29.18 23.44 1.94
CA ALA A 101 -30.34 22.74 1.42
C ALA A 101 -31.33 22.41 2.54
N HIS A 102 -30.83 21.91 3.67
CA HIS A 102 -31.63 21.54 4.83
C HIS A 102 -32.44 22.71 5.37
N ASN A 103 -31.79 23.86 5.62
CA ASN A 103 -32.48 25.04 6.11
C ASN A 103 -33.58 25.51 5.15
N LEU A 104 -33.25 25.55 3.85
CA LEU A 104 -34.20 26.00 2.82
C LEU A 104 -35.38 25.03 2.68
N ILE A 105 -35.12 23.72 2.63
CA ILE A 105 -36.16 22.69 2.56
C ILE A 105 -37.06 22.75 3.78
N VAL A 106 -36.48 22.78 4.98
CA VAL A 106 -37.24 22.79 6.23
C VAL A 106 -38.06 24.06 6.36
N GLU A 107 -37.49 25.23 6.03
CA GLU A 107 -38.21 26.51 6.08
C GLU A 107 -39.36 26.57 5.07
N GLU A 108 -39.14 26.16 3.82
CA GLU A 108 -40.17 26.15 2.78
C GLU A 108 -41.29 25.15 3.09
N VAL A 109 -40.94 23.95 3.55
CA VAL A 109 -41.95 22.95 3.95
C VAL A 109 -42.76 23.43 5.15
N GLN A 110 -42.14 24.09 6.13
CA GLN A 110 -42.86 24.65 7.28
C GLN A 110 -43.77 25.83 6.92
N ARG A 111 -43.33 26.73 6.04
CA ARG A 111 -44.10 27.93 5.67
C ARG A 111 -45.22 27.62 4.69
N ASN A 112 -44.91 26.86 3.64
CA ASN A 112 -45.78 26.72 2.47
C ASN A 112 -46.45 25.35 2.39
N GLY A 113 -46.06 24.38 3.23
CA GLY A 113 -46.55 23.00 3.17
C GLY A 113 -46.12 22.23 1.90
N LEU A 114 -45.50 22.93 0.94
CA LEU A 114 -44.90 22.38 -0.26
C LEU A 114 -43.54 23.03 -0.48
N PHE A 115 -42.59 22.20 -0.88
CA PHE A 115 -41.29 22.64 -1.31
C PHE A 115 -41.36 23.03 -2.79
N ARG A 116 -41.41 24.34 -3.07
CA ARG A 116 -41.47 24.89 -4.44
C ARG A 116 -40.11 25.37 -4.89
N ILE A 117 -39.41 24.56 -5.69
CA ILE A 117 -38.04 24.87 -6.13
C ILE A 117 -37.96 25.01 -7.65
N SER A 118 -37.37 26.11 -8.11
CA SER A 118 -36.99 26.29 -9.51
C SER A 118 -35.80 25.39 -9.88
N THR A 119 -35.74 24.95 -11.14
CA THR A 119 -34.60 24.19 -11.67
C THR A 119 -33.25 24.89 -11.44
N THR A 120 -33.23 26.22 -11.47
CA THR A 120 -32.03 27.03 -11.19
C THR A 120 -31.59 26.89 -9.72
N THR A 121 -32.53 26.99 -8.77
CA THR A 121 -32.22 26.83 -7.34
C THR A 121 -31.73 25.42 -7.03
N MET A 122 -32.29 24.37 -7.66
CA MET A 122 -31.78 23.01 -7.54
C MET A 122 -30.31 22.91 -7.95
N GLN A 123 -29.94 23.46 -9.11
CA GLN A 123 -28.55 23.41 -9.60
C GLN A 123 -27.59 24.10 -8.63
N VAL A 124 -28.00 25.26 -8.07
CA VAL A 124 -27.21 25.97 -7.06
C VAL A 124 -27.03 25.14 -5.78
N LEU A 125 -28.09 24.49 -5.29
CA LEU A 125 -28.00 23.64 -4.09
C LEU A 125 -27.09 22.42 -4.29
N VAL A 126 -27.15 21.78 -5.47
CA VAL A 126 -26.26 20.66 -5.81
C VAL A 126 -24.81 21.11 -5.94
N ALA A 127 -24.57 22.29 -6.53
CA ALA A 127 -23.23 22.87 -6.66
C ALA A 127 -22.64 23.29 -5.30
N ASP A 128 -23.45 23.85 -4.40
CA ASP A 128 -23.03 24.17 -3.02
C ASP A 128 -22.66 22.89 -2.26
N LEU A 129 -23.48 21.84 -2.39
CA LEU A 129 -23.19 20.52 -1.81
C LEU A 129 -21.86 19.96 -2.34
N GLU A 130 -21.65 20.00 -3.66
CA GLU A 130 -20.41 19.54 -4.29
C GLU A 130 -19.19 20.28 -3.75
N THR A 131 -19.26 21.62 -3.67
CA THR A 131 -18.17 22.45 -3.14
C THR A 131 -17.84 22.09 -1.69
N LYS A 132 -18.85 21.87 -0.84
CA LYS A 132 -18.65 21.48 0.57
C LYS A 132 -18.09 20.06 0.72
N LEU A 133 -18.52 19.12 -0.13
CA LEU A 133 -17.99 17.76 -0.17
C LEU A 133 -16.52 17.74 -0.59
N ASP A 134 -16.14 18.61 -1.54
CA ASP A 134 -14.77 18.70 -2.04
C ASP A 134 -13.83 19.37 -1.02
N ASP A 135 -14.24 20.47 -0.39
CA ASP A 135 -13.47 21.14 0.67
C ASP A 135 -13.12 20.16 1.81
N ARG A 136 -14.10 19.35 2.19
CA ARG A 136 -13.93 18.31 3.21
C ARG A 136 -12.94 17.22 2.79
N GLN A 137 -12.92 16.83 1.52
CA GLN A 137 -11.96 15.86 0.98
C GLN A 137 -10.54 16.44 0.87
N GLY A 138 -10.42 17.75 0.64
CA GLY A 138 -9.15 18.46 0.52
C GLY A 138 -8.22 18.19 1.71
N THR A 139 -8.75 18.26 2.94
CA THR A 139 -7.97 18.02 4.16
C THR A 139 -7.30 16.64 4.15
N THR A 140 -8.01 15.57 3.77
CA THR A 140 -7.44 14.22 3.72
C THR A 140 -6.34 14.11 2.67
N HIS A 141 -6.49 14.78 1.52
CA HIS A 141 -5.47 14.82 0.48
C HIS A 141 -4.21 15.55 0.94
N TYR A 142 -4.36 16.69 1.63
CA TYR A 142 -3.23 17.43 2.20
C TYR A 142 -2.47 16.60 3.25
N LEU A 143 -3.17 15.88 4.13
CA LEU A 143 -2.51 15.03 5.12
C LEU A 143 -1.78 13.85 4.47
N GLY A 144 -2.32 13.29 3.38
CA GLY A 144 -1.64 12.29 2.57
C GLY A 144 -0.35 12.82 1.92
N ALA A 145 -0.38 14.04 1.37
CA ALA A 145 0.80 14.69 0.79
C ALA A 145 1.84 15.08 1.87
N LEU A 146 1.37 15.54 3.04
CA LEU A 146 2.21 15.82 4.19
C LEU A 146 2.95 14.57 4.67
N MET A 147 2.32 13.39 4.62
CA MET A 147 2.98 12.12 4.94
C MET A 147 4.15 11.81 4.01
N VAL A 148 4.01 12.11 2.72
CA VAL A 148 5.12 11.96 1.76
C VAL A 148 6.24 12.94 2.08
N LEU A 149 5.90 14.21 2.32
CA LEU A 149 6.87 15.24 2.70
C LEU A 149 7.65 14.84 3.96
N LEU A 150 6.98 14.33 4.99
CA LEU A 150 7.60 13.85 6.22
C LEU A 150 8.52 12.64 5.98
N GLY A 151 8.13 11.72 5.09
CA GLY A 151 8.99 10.61 4.69
C GLY A 151 10.27 11.08 3.99
N LEU A 152 10.15 12.06 3.09
CA LEU A 152 11.30 12.70 2.43
C LEU A 152 12.15 13.52 3.41
N LEU A 153 11.54 14.18 4.38
CA LEU A 153 12.27 14.87 5.44
C LEU A 153 13.09 13.87 6.28
N GLY A 154 12.56 12.67 6.50
CA GLY A 154 13.28 11.59 7.17
C GLY A 154 14.53 11.12 6.41
N THR A 155 14.47 10.99 5.08
CA THR A 155 15.67 10.67 4.29
C THR A 155 16.70 11.78 4.37
N PHE A 156 16.27 13.05 4.32
CA PHE A 156 17.15 14.20 4.46
C PHE A 156 17.88 14.20 5.81
N ILE A 157 17.16 13.96 6.91
CA ILE A 157 17.75 13.88 8.26
C ILE A 157 18.72 12.68 8.35
N GLY A 158 18.34 11.52 7.81
CA GLY A 158 19.23 10.35 7.75
C GLY A 158 20.52 10.62 6.98
N LEU A 159 20.44 11.31 5.84
CA LEU A 159 21.61 11.74 5.07
C LEU A 159 22.47 12.75 5.84
N MET A 160 21.87 13.69 6.59
CA MET A 160 22.63 14.60 7.45
C MET A 160 23.43 13.84 8.52
N HIS A 161 22.85 12.80 9.13
CA HIS A 161 23.57 11.94 10.09
C HIS A 161 24.77 11.24 9.43
N THR A 162 24.62 10.79 8.18
CA THR A 162 25.74 10.21 7.43
C THR A 162 26.85 11.23 7.16
N LEU A 163 26.49 12.47 6.84
CA LEU A 163 27.45 13.55 6.55
C LEU A 163 28.23 13.95 7.81
N GLU A 164 27.54 14.07 8.94
CA GLU A 164 28.17 14.35 10.25
C GLU A 164 29.17 13.26 10.63
N SER A 165 28.79 11.99 10.46
CA SER A 165 29.67 10.87 10.78
C SER A 165 30.89 10.79 9.86
N VAL A 166 30.76 11.10 8.57
CA VAL A 166 31.89 11.17 7.63
C VAL A 166 32.83 12.33 7.98
N GLY A 167 32.29 13.48 8.39
CA GLY A 167 33.10 14.59 8.91
C GLY A 167 33.89 14.20 10.17
N GLY A 168 33.28 13.43 11.06
CA GLY A 168 33.95 12.87 12.24
C GLY A 168 35.08 11.90 11.90
N ILE A 169 34.89 11.02 10.92
CA ILE A 169 35.94 10.11 10.41
C ILE A 169 37.13 10.92 9.89
N LEU A 170 36.87 11.90 9.01
CA LEU A 170 37.91 12.75 8.41
C LEU A 170 38.68 13.56 9.45
N GLY A 171 38.04 13.99 10.54
CA GLY A 171 38.69 14.68 11.65
C GLY A 171 39.47 13.76 12.61
N SER A 172 39.11 12.47 12.67
CA SER A 172 39.72 11.46 13.55
C SER A 172 40.92 10.72 12.95
N LEU A 173 41.16 10.85 11.63
CA LEU A 173 42.40 10.39 11.00
C LEU A 173 43.55 11.31 11.44
N ASP A 174 44.10 11.03 12.62
CA ASP A 174 45.39 11.54 13.02
C ASP A 174 46.45 10.99 12.05
N LEU A 175 47.02 11.89 11.25
CA LEU A 175 48.10 11.62 10.29
C LEU A 175 49.45 11.36 10.98
N SER A 176 49.52 11.43 12.32
CA SER A 176 50.74 11.18 13.07
C SER A 176 50.90 9.67 13.38
N GLY A 177 51.58 9.01 12.46
CA GLY A 177 51.83 7.56 12.43
C GLY A 177 52.07 6.87 13.77
N SER A 178 51.10 6.07 14.21
CA SER A 178 51.31 4.71 14.71
C SER A 178 49.96 4.02 14.95
N ALA A 179 49.53 3.12 14.08
CA ALA A 179 48.47 2.19 14.46
C ALA A 179 48.43 0.93 13.59
N GLY A 180 48.74 -0.21 14.21
CA GLY A 180 48.35 -1.53 13.75
C GLY A 180 46.84 -1.78 13.92
N ALA A 181 46.45 -3.06 13.96
CA ALA A 181 45.09 -3.59 13.92
C ALA A 181 43.96 -2.83 14.67
N GLY A 182 44.27 -2.02 15.68
CA GLY A 182 43.32 -1.12 16.36
C GLY A 182 42.78 0.04 15.51
N ALA A 183 43.54 0.58 14.55
CA ALA A 183 43.03 1.62 13.64
C ALA A 183 41.97 1.09 12.66
N ILE A 184 42.09 -0.19 12.25
CA ILE A 184 41.10 -0.84 11.40
C ILE A 184 39.80 -1.08 12.19
N ALA A 185 39.89 -1.49 13.46
CA ALA A 185 38.72 -1.63 14.33
C ALA A 185 38.00 -0.29 14.57
N GLY A 186 38.76 0.80 14.79
CA GLY A 186 38.21 2.16 14.88
C GLY A 186 37.54 2.64 13.58
N LEU A 187 38.10 2.28 12.42
CA LEU A 187 37.50 2.59 11.12
C LEU A 187 36.20 1.82 10.87
N ILE A 188 36.16 0.53 11.23
CA ILE A 188 34.94 -0.30 11.12
C ILE A 188 33.82 0.26 12.01
N GLU A 189 34.13 0.60 13.26
CA GLU A 189 33.14 1.19 14.17
C GLU A 189 32.65 2.56 13.66
N SER A 190 33.56 3.35 13.09
CA SER A 190 33.21 4.65 12.51
C SER A 190 32.38 4.54 11.23
N LEU A 191 32.48 3.45 10.47
CA LEU A 191 31.66 3.17 9.28
C LEU A 191 30.28 2.59 9.62
N LYS A 192 30.06 2.09 10.83
CA LYS A 192 28.76 1.56 11.28
C LYS A 192 27.73 2.67 11.52
N LYS A 193 28.18 3.82 12.03
CA LYS A 193 27.32 4.98 12.37
C LYS A 193 26.64 5.65 11.16
N PRO A 194 27.31 5.88 10.01
CA PRO A 194 26.65 6.32 8.77
C PRO A 194 25.69 5.27 8.21
N LEU A 195 26.02 3.98 8.34
CA LEU A 195 25.18 2.89 7.85
C LEU A 195 23.84 2.83 8.58
N ASP A 196 23.86 3.09 9.89
CA ASP A 196 22.66 3.15 10.73
C ASP A 196 21.78 4.36 10.36
N GLY A 197 22.37 5.56 10.23
CA GLY A 197 21.64 6.77 9.82
C GLY A 197 20.96 6.66 8.45
N MET A 198 21.56 5.92 7.52
CA MET A 198 20.94 5.60 6.23
C MET A 198 19.71 4.71 6.37
N SER A 199 19.78 3.69 7.24
CA SER A 199 18.65 2.78 7.52
C SER A 199 17.46 3.53 8.14
N THR A 200 17.73 4.46 9.06
CA THR A 200 16.72 5.30 9.70
C THR A 200 15.99 6.18 8.69
N GLY A 201 16.74 6.83 7.79
CA GLY A 201 16.17 7.67 6.73
C GLY A 201 15.35 6.87 5.72
N PHE A 202 15.84 5.68 5.31
CA PHE A 202 15.10 4.78 4.42
C PHE A 202 13.80 4.28 5.06
N GLY A 203 13.86 3.90 6.35
CA GLY A 203 12.69 3.50 7.12
C GLY A 203 11.63 4.61 7.17
N ALA A 204 12.03 5.84 7.50
CA ALA A 204 11.12 6.98 7.54
C ALA A 204 10.41 7.24 6.19
N SER A 205 11.11 7.10 5.07
CA SER A 205 10.53 7.18 3.72
C SER A 205 9.45 6.12 3.48
N LEU A 206 9.75 4.87 3.82
CA LEU A 206 8.82 3.76 3.66
C LEU A 206 7.55 3.98 4.51
N PHE A 207 7.70 4.42 5.75
CA PHE A 207 6.57 4.74 6.61
C PHE A 207 5.76 5.93 6.10
N GLY A 208 6.41 6.99 5.61
CA GLY A 208 5.70 8.14 5.01
C GLY A 208 4.91 7.75 3.76
N LEU A 209 5.48 6.90 2.91
CA LEU A 209 4.82 6.40 1.70
C LEU A 209 3.65 5.46 2.04
N ILE A 210 3.86 4.50 2.93
CA ILE A 210 2.79 3.59 3.40
C ILE A 210 1.69 4.39 4.08
N GLY A 211 2.04 5.37 4.92
CA GLY A 211 1.10 6.26 5.58
C GLY A 211 0.27 7.07 4.59
N SER A 212 0.90 7.64 3.57
CA SER A 212 0.21 8.36 2.48
C SER A 212 -0.75 7.46 1.71
N LEU A 213 -0.32 6.23 1.37
CA LEU A 213 -1.15 5.25 0.68
C LEU A 213 -2.38 4.87 1.53
N LEU A 214 -2.19 4.72 2.83
CA LEU A 214 -3.24 4.32 3.75
C LEU A 214 -4.28 5.44 3.93
N ILE A 215 -3.82 6.67 4.14
CA ILE A 215 -4.68 7.87 4.19
C ILE A 215 -5.41 8.06 2.85
N GLY A 216 -4.71 7.93 1.72
CA GLY A 216 -5.28 8.05 0.39
C GLY A 216 -6.33 6.99 0.09
N PHE A 217 -6.12 5.75 0.57
CA PHE A 217 -7.11 4.69 0.47
C PHE A 217 -8.39 5.02 1.26
N LEU A 218 -8.25 5.54 2.50
CA LEU A 218 -9.41 5.99 3.27
C LEU A 218 -10.13 7.16 2.59
N GLY A 219 -9.38 8.13 2.05
CA GLY A 219 -9.94 9.24 1.27
C GLY A 219 -10.74 8.76 0.05
N LYS A 220 -10.32 7.67 -0.60
CA LYS A 220 -11.08 7.05 -1.69
C LYS A 220 -12.41 6.45 -1.22
N LEU A 221 -12.47 5.89 -0.02
CA LEU A 221 -13.72 5.38 0.56
C LEU A 221 -14.69 6.52 0.86
N ASP A 222 -14.18 7.63 1.40
CA ASP A 222 -14.94 8.86 1.66
C ASP A 222 -15.50 9.44 0.35
N SER A 223 -14.67 9.56 -0.68
CA SER A 223 -15.07 10.04 -2.02
C SER A 223 -16.21 9.22 -2.64
N LYS A 224 -16.18 7.89 -2.50
CA LYS A 224 -17.28 7.02 -2.96
C LYS A 224 -18.59 7.27 -2.20
N ALA A 225 -18.50 7.51 -0.89
CA ALA A 225 -19.67 7.82 -0.07
C ALA A 225 -20.24 9.21 -0.42
N SER A 226 -19.37 10.20 -0.61
CA SER A 226 -19.70 11.55 -1.07
C SER A 226 -20.40 11.55 -2.42
N PHE A 227 -19.88 10.80 -3.40
CA PHE A 227 -20.52 10.65 -4.71
C PHE A 227 -21.93 10.05 -4.59
N ARG A 228 -22.10 9.01 -3.76
CA ARG A 228 -23.41 8.40 -3.51
C ARG A 228 -24.39 9.39 -2.89
N LEU A 229 -23.94 10.17 -1.88
CA LEU A 229 -24.77 11.18 -1.22
C LEU A 229 -25.23 12.25 -2.22
N LYS A 230 -24.29 12.80 -3.01
CA LYS A 230 -24.58 13.79 -4.06
C LYS A 230 -25.62 13.24 -5.04
N HIS A 231 -25.39 12.05 -5.58
CA HIS A 231 -26.27 11.44 -6.56
C HIS A 231 -27.67 11.15 -5.97
N GLU A 232 -27.74 10.69 -4.73
CA GLU A 232 -29.01 10.42 -4.06
C GLU A 232 -29.79 11.71 -3.76
N PHE A 233 -29.11 12.77 -3.31
CA PHE A 233 -29.70 14.08 -3.09
C PHE A 233 -30.20 14.69 -4.40
N GLU A 234 -29.37 14.65 -5.44
CA GLU A 234 -29.69 15.17 -6.77
C GLU A 234 -30.90 14.46 -7.38
N THR A 235 -30.91 13.12 -7.38
CA THR A 235 -32.05 12.32 -7.86
C THR A 235 -33.33 12.67 -7.08
N TRP A 236 -33.22 12.88 -5.77
CA TRP A 236 -34.37 13.26 -4.95
C TRP A 236 -34.92 14.65 -5.29
N ILE A 237 -34.07 15.69 -5.39
CA ILE A 237 -34.56 17.03 -5.77
C ILE A 237 -35.10 17.03 -7.19
N ARG A 238 -34.45 16.35 -8.15
CA ARG A 238 -34.99 16.22 -9.51
C ARG A 238 -36.37 15.59 -9.52
N SER A 239 -36.59 14.53 -8.72
CA SER A 239 -37.91 13.89 -8.61
C SER A 239 -38.97 14.83 -8.03
N THR A 240 -38.57 15.67 -7.09
CA THR A 240 -39.44 16.66 -6.44
C THR A 240 -39.87 17.76 -7.41
N VAL A 241 -38.91 18.35 -8.15
CA VAL A 241 -39.19 19.40 -9.15
C VAL A 241 -40.13 18.90 -10.25
N GLN A 242 -39.92 17.67 -10.77
CA GLN A 242 -40.78 17.09 -11.80
C GLN A 242 -42.23 16.87 -11.35
N ILE A 243 -42.43 16.41 -10.11
CA ILE A 243 -43.78 16.18 -9.55
C ILE A 243 -44.53 17.51 -9.45
N GLU A 244 -43.83 18.58 -9.09
CA GLU A 244 -44.44 19.89 -8.91
C GLU A 244 -44.80 20.56 -10.24
N ASP A 245 -43.92 20.46 -11.25
CA ASP A 245 -44.22 20.92 -12.60
C ASP A 245 -45.48 20.22 -13.15
N ALA A 246 -45.59 18.90 -12.96
CA ALA A 246 -46.77 18.14 -13.36
C ALA A 246 -48.06 18.58 -12.64
N GLN A 247 -47.98 18.86 -11.32
CA GLN A 247 -49.12 19.37 -10.55
C GLN A 247 -49.52 20.79 -10.98
N SER A 248 -48.55 21.64 -11.31
CA SER A 248 -48.81 23.01 -11.79
C SER A 248 -49.55 23.03 -13.12
N VAL A 249 -49.22 22.11 -14.03
CA VAL A 249 -49.88 21.94 -15.34
C VAL A 249 -51.29 21.38 -15.17
N ALA A 250 -51.48 20.38 -14.29
CA ALA A 250 -52.79 19.83 -13.99
C ALA A 250 -53.75 20.89 -13.39
N SER A 251 -53.25 21.77 -12.52
CA SER A 251 -54.05 22.84 -11.93
C SER A 251 -54.39 23.97 -12.92
N ARG A 252 -53.56 24.22 -13.94
CA ARG A 252 -53.84 25.20 -15.00
C ARG A 252 -54.93 24.73 -15.97
N ASN A 253 -54.99 23.43 -16.28
CA ASN A 253 -56.00 22.89 -17.18
C ASN A 253 -57.41 22.78 -16.56
N ALA A 254 -57.54 22.93 -15.23
CA ALA A 254 -58.83 22.93 -14.54
C ALA A 254 -59.58 24.28 -14.62
N THR A 255 -59.01 25.31 -15.26
CA THR A 255 -59.60 26.64 -15.34
C THR A 255 -59.82 27.05 -16.80
N THR A 256 -60.89 26.58 -17.44
CA THR A 256 -61.41 27.16 -18.70
C THR A 256 -62.82 27.74 -18.50
N PRO A 257 -63.18 28.87 -19.15
CA PRO A 257 -64.36 29.66 -18.80
C PRO A 257 -65.63 29.15 -19.51
N SER A 258 -66.76 29.14 -18.79
CA SER A 258 -68.09 28.83 -19.33
C SER A 258 -68.60 29.95 -20.25
N GLU A 259 -69.06 29.54 -21.43
CA GLU A 259 -69.73 30.35 -22.45
C GLU A 259 -71.25 30.32 -22.18
N SER A 260 -71.87 31.49 -21.97
CA SER A 260 -73.33 31.61 -21.77
C SER A 260 -73.96 32.52 -22.80
N ASP A 261 -74.74 31.86 -23.65
CA ASP A 261 -75.93 32.24 -24.43
C ASP A 261 -76.74 33.46 -23.92
N VAL A 262 -77.13 34.35 -24.86
CA VAL A 262 -78.32 35.21 -24.72
C VAL A 262 -78.97 35.43 -26.10
N GLN A 263 -80.25 35.08 -26.18
CA GLN A 263 -81.14 35.17 -27.34
C GLN A 263 -82.24 36.24 -27.09
N THR A 264 -82.70 36.89 -28.18
CA THR A 264 -84.07 37.47 -28.41
C THR A 264 -84.28 39.02 -28.31
N GLU A 265 -84.32 39.70 -29.48
CA GLU A 265 -85.41 40.48 -30.15
C GLU A 265 -86.53 41.24 -29.34
N PRO A 266 -87.39 42.10 -29.93
CA PRO A 266 -87.18 43.47 -30.45
C PRO A 266 -88.25 44.48 -29.92
N GLY A 267 -88.07 45.81 -30.06
CA GLY A 267 -89.20 46.73 -29.86
C GLY A 267 -88.92 48.21 -29.59
N ALA A 268 -89.21 49.04 -30.59
CA ALA A 268 -89.71 50.43 -30.55
C ALA A 268 -89.02 51.50 -29.66
N ALA A 269 -88.24 52.38 -30.31
CA ALA A 269 -88.25 53.84 -30.06
C ALA A 269 -87.38 54.55 -31.13
N GLU A 270 -87.99 54.91 -32.25
CA GLU A 270 -87.43 55.86 -33.22
C GLU A 270 -87.28 57.24 -32.58
N GLY A 271 -86.08 57.81 -32.63
CA GLY A 271 -85.79 59.18 -32.16
C GLY A 271 -84.51 59.33 -31.33
N LEU A 272 -84.05 58.26 -30.68
CA LEU A 272 -82.76 58.23 -29.95
C LEU A 272 -81.67 57.43 -30.69
N HIS A 273 -82.08 56.64 -31.69
CA HIS A 273 -81.28 55.66 -32.42
C HIS A 273 -80.07 56.26 -33.15
N THR A 274 -80.18 57.45 -33.75
CA THR A 274 -79.09 58.02 -34.57
C THR A 274 -77.94 58.58 -33.73
N ARG A 275 -78.21 59.05 -32.51
CA ARG A 275 -77.17 59.55 -31.58
C ARG A 275 -76.46 58.42 -30.83
N THR A 276 -77.16 57.35 -30.50
CA THR A 276 -76.55 56.13 -29.94
C THR A 276 -75.81 55.34 -31.02
N MET A 277 -76.31 55.27 -32.26
CA MET A 277 -75.59 54.63 -33.38
C MET A 277 -74.24 55.27 -33.65
N LEU A 278 -74.11 56.61 -33.57
CA LEU A 278 -72.83 57.27 -33.85
C LEU A 278 -71.81 57.07 -32.72
N LYS A 279 -72.25 56.99 -31.47
CA LYS A 279 -71.39 56.62 -30.33
C LYS A 279 -71.00 55.14 -30.38
N VAL A 280 -71.94 54.26 -30.70
CA VAL A 280 -71.69 52.81 -30.88
C VAL A 280 -70.76 52.59 -32.08
N ALA A 281 -70.94 53.29 -33.20
CA ALA A 281 -70.07 53.23 -34.38
C ALA A 281 -68.64 53.72 -34.08
N ARG A 282 -68.48 54.80 -33.30
CA ARG A 282 -67.15 55.27 -32.88
C ARG A 282 -66.49 54.32 -31.87
N LEU A 283 -67.26 53.75 -30.95
CA LEU A 283 -66.77 52.75 -30.00
C LEU A 283 -66.44 51.42 -30.70
N THR A 284 -67.21 51.01 -31.70
CA THR A 284 -66.93 49.79 -32.48
C THR A 284 -65.70 49.96 -33.37
N ILE A 285 -65.50 51.13 -34.01
CA ILE A 285 -64.28 51.41 -34.79
C ILE A 285 -63.03 51.46 -33.88
N ALA A 286 -63.15 52.04 -32.69
CA ALA A 286 -62.04 52.05 -31.72
C ALA A 286 -61.76 50.64 -31.15
N SER A 287 -62.79 49.83 -30.92
CA SER A 287 -62.63 48.46 -30.43
C SER A 287 -62.11 47.50 -31.51
N THR A 288 -62.49 47.69 -32.78
CA THR A 288 -61.98 46.85 -33.89
C THR A 288 -60.52 47.18 -34.20
N ALA A 289 -60.11 48.44 -34.09
CA ALA A 289 -58.70 48.82 -34.19
C ALA A 289 -57.86 48.17 -33.07
N LYS A 290 -58.34 48.20 -31.83
CA LYS A 290 -57.68 47.55 -30.69
C LYS A 290 -57.62 46.03 -30.82
N LEU A 291 -58.69 45.40 -31.33
CA LEU A 291 -58.71 43.97 -31.64
C LEU A 291 -57.73 43.61 -32.75
N ALA A 292 -57.64 44.42 -33.82
CA ALA A 292 -56.67 44.19 -34.90
C ALA A 292 -55.22 44.27 -34.40
N GLU A 293 -54.92 45.24 -33.53
CA GLU A 293 -53.61 45.37 -32.89
C GLU A 293 -53.31 44.18 -31.96
N GLN A 294 -54.30 43.73 -31.19
CA GLN A 294 -54.16 42.60 -30.27
C GLN A 294 -54.00 41.26 -31.02
N VAL A 295 -54.68 41.08 -32.16
CA VAL A 295 -54.51 39.92 -33.05
C VAL A 295 -53.15 39.96 -33.76
N ALA A 296 -52.68 41.13 -34.19
CA ALA A 296 -51.33 41.27 -34.75
C ALA A 296 -50.24 40.98 -33.72
N ALA A 297 -50.40 41.46 -32.48
CA ALA A 297 -49.50 41.16 -31.37
C ALA A 297 -49.51 39.67 -31.00
N MET A 298 -50.67 39.03 -31.00
CA MET A 298 -50.80 37.59 -30.76
C MET A 298 -50.17 36.76 -31.88
N THR A 299 -50.28 37.21 -33.14
CA THR A 299 -49.64 36.54 -34.28
C THR A 299 -48.11 36.65 -34.18
N ALA A 300 -47.59 37.82 -33.83
CA ALA A 300 -46.16 38.02 -33.60
C ALA A 300 -45.63 37.20 -32.40
N ALA A 301 -46.42 37.06 -31.33
CA ALA A 301 -46.08 36.23 -30.18
C ALA A 301 -46.07 34.72 -30.53
N ILE A 302 -47.00 34.25 -31.35
CA ILE A 302 -47.06 32.86 -31.83
C ILE A 302 -45.86 32.56 -32.75
N GLU A 303 -45.49 33.49 -33.63
CA GLU A 303 -44.30 33.36 -34.49
C GLU A 303 -43.02 33.28 -33.64
N GLY A 304 -42.95 34.08 -32.57
CA GLY A 304 -41.86 34.05 -31.58
C GLY A 304 -41.76 32.71 -30.85
N ASP A 305 -42.85 32.22 -30.27
CA ASP A 305 -42.90 30.93 -29.57
C ASP A 305 -42.54 29.75 -30.49
N ARG A 306 -42.99 29.81 -31.75
CA ARG A 306 -42.66 28.79 -32.75
C ARG A 306 -41.18 28.79 -33.11
N ASN A 307 -40.55 29.96 -33.20
CA ASN A 307 -39.11 30.08 -33.44
C ASN A 307 -38.28 29.59 -32.25
N ASP A 308 -38.72 29.89 -31.02
CA ASP A 308 -38.02 29.45 -29.82
C ASP A 308 -38.15 27.94 -29.61
N ARG A 309 -39.31 27.36 -29.92
CA ARG A 309 -39.48 25.89 -29.98
C ARG A 309 -38.57 25.23 -31.02
N ASN A 310 -38.43 25.81 -32.21
CA ASN A 310 -37.52 25.28 -33.24
C ASN A 310 -36.04 25.39 -32.84
N ARG A 311 -35.66 26.44 -32.11
CA ARG A 311 -34.31 26.54 -31.51
C ARG A 311 -34.10 25.50 -30.42
N GLN A 312 -35.14 25.22 -29.64
CA GLN A 312 -35.08 24.21 -28.58
C GLN A 312 -34.97 22.79 -29.16
N THR A 313 -35.75 22.43 -30.18
CA THR A 313 -35.66 21.12 -30.83
C THR A 313 -34.30 20.86 -31.47
N SER A 314 -33.75 21.86 -32.17
CA SER A 314 -32.40 21.75 -32.75
C SER A 314 -31.29 21.68 -31.69
N SER A 315 -31.46 22.31 -30.52
CA SER A 315 -30.53 22.15 -29.40
C SER A 315 -30.57 20.74 -28.80
N LEU A 316 -31.76 20.14 -28.68
CA LEU A 316 -31.94 18.78 -28.17
C LEU A 316 -31.33 17.74 -29.11
N GLU A 317 -31.44 17.95 -30.43
CA GLU A 317 -30.84 17.07 -31.44
C GLU A 317 -29.30 17.10 -31.37
N ARG A 318 -28.71 18.29 -31.19
CA ARG A 318 -27.25 18.42 -30.98
C ARG A 318 -26.79 17.75 -29.68
N ILE A 319 -27.59 17.82 -28.62
CA ILE A 319 -27.30 17.15 -27.35
C ILE A 319 -27.38 15.62 -27.49
N ALA A 320 -28.39 15.11 -28.20
CA ALA A 320 -28.50 13.68 -28.48
C ALA A 320 -27.31 13.16 -29.30
N GLU A 321 -26.91 13.87 -30.35
CA GLU A 321 -25.79 13.48 -31.21
C GLU A 321 -24.44 13.51 -30.47
N THR A 322 -24.25 14.47 -29.56
CA THR A 322 -23.06 14.55 -28.70
C THR A 322 -23.07 13.48 -27.61
N ALA A 323 -24.23 13.12 -27.07
CA ALA A 323 -24.38 12.01 -26.13
C ALA A 323 -24.03 10.67 -26.78
N GLU A 324 -24.46 10.41 -28.02
CA GLU A 324 -24.11 9.17 -28.73
C GLU A 324 -22.60 9.07 -29.01
N ARG A 325 -21.97 10.17 -29.44
CA ARG A 325 -20.52 10.21 -29.67
C ARG A 325 -19.72 9.95 -28.40
N THR A 326 -20.14 10.52 -27.28
CA THR A 326 -19.47 10.32 -25.98
C THR A 326 -19.66 8.90 -25.47
N LEU A 327 -20.85 8.32 -25.64
CA LEU A 327 -21.13 6.94 -25.23
C LEU A 327 -20.34 5.92 -26.06
N ALA A 328 -20.19 6.14 -27.36
CA ALA A 328 -19.34 5.32 -28.23
C ALA A 328 -17.85 5.42 -27.85
N ALA A 329 -17.36 6.62 -27.56
CA ALA A 329 -15.99 6.83 -27.09
C ALA A 329 -15.72 6.15 -25.73
N GLN A 330 -16.69 6.22 -24.81
CA GLN A 330 -16.60 5.57 -23.50
C GLN A 330 -16.50 4.05 -23.63
N LEU A 331 -17.27 3.45 -24.54
CA LEU A 331 -17.28 2.01 -24.77
C LEU A 331 -15.97 1.52 -25.40
N ALA A 332 -15.40 2.29 -26.33
CA ALA A 332 -14.08 2.04 -26.90
C ALA A 332 -12.96 2.14 -25.83
N LEU A 333 -13.07 3.09 -24.90
CA LEU A 333 -12.11 3.24 -23.80
C LEU A 333 -12.18 2.05 -22.83
N ASN A 334 -13.39 1.60 -22.49
CA ASN A 334 -13.59 0.44 -21.62
C ASN A 334 -12.99 -0.85 -22.19
N LEU A 335 -13.15 -1.08 -23.51
CA LEU A 335 -12.54 -2.23 -24.19
C LEU A 335 -11.00 -2.19 -24.13
N ARG A 336 -10.40 -1.01 -24.38
CA ARG A 336 -8.95 -0.81 -24.26
C ARG A 336 -8.44 -1.02 -22.84
N CYS A 337 -9.17 -0.55 -21.83
CA CYS A 337 -8.81 -0.79 -20.42
C CYS A 337 -8.87 -2.29 -20.06
N SER A 338 -9.82 -3.05 -20.62
CA SER A 338 -9.90 -4.50 -20.43
C SER A 338 -8.70 -5.24 -21.04
N GLU A 339 -8.23 -4.78 -22.20
CA GLU A 339 -7.06 -5.34 -22.89
C GLU A 339 -5.74 -5.03 -22.14
N ILE A 340 -5.62 -3.83 -21.58
CA ILE A 340 -4.50 -3.48 -20.70
C ILE A 340 -4.54 -4.32 -19.41
N ALA A 341 -5.73 -4.56 -18.85
CA ALA A 341 -5.88 -5.38 -17.66
C ALA A 341 -5.47 -6.85 -17.88
N SER A 342 -5.82 -7.44 -19.03
CA SER A 342 -5.38 -8.82 -19.36
C SER A 342 -3.87 -8.89 -19.61
N SER A 343 -3.28 -7.88 -20.24
CA SER A 343 -1.82 -7.78 -20.41
C SER A 343 -1.08 -7.69 -19.05
N LEU A 344 -1.59 -6.90 -18.10
CA LEU A 344 -1.06 -6.81 -16.74
C LEU A 344 -1.12 -8.13 -15.97
N VAL A 345 -2.19 -8.92 -16.16
CA VAL A 345 -2.29 -10.26 -15.57
C VAL A 345 -1.20 -11.19 -16.15
N GLY A 346 -0.95 -11.12 -17.46
CA GLY A 346 0.14 -11.86 -18.10
C GLY A 346 1.53 -11.49 -17.55
N VAL A 347 1.81 -10.19 -17.37
CA VAL A 347 3.05 -9.71 -16.74
C VAL A 347 3.18 -10.22 -15.30
N GLY A 348 2.08 -10.22 -14.55
CA GLY A 348 2.05 -10.77 -13.18
C GLY A 348 2.43 -12.25 -13.12
N THR A 349 1.96 -13.07 -14.07
CA THR A 349 2.33 -14.49 -14.13
C THR A 349 3.80 -14.72 -14.45
N ILE A 350 4.39 -13.92 -15.36
CA ILE A 350 5.82 -14.00 -15.70
C ILE A 350 6.69 -13.61 -14.51
N VAL A 351 6.30 -12.56 -13.77
CA VAL A 351 7.02 -12.12 -12.56
C VAL A 351 6.97 -13.21 -11.47
N GLN A 352 5.82 -13.87 -11.29
CA GLN A 352 5.66 -14.96 -10.33
C GLN A 352 6.52 -16.18 -10.69
N GLU A 353 6.60 -16.55 -11.96
CA GLU A 353 7.45 -17.64 -12.46
C GLU A 353 8.94 -17.32 -12.28
N THR A 354 9.34 -16.08 -12.58
CA THR A 354 10.72 -15.60 -12.41
C THR A 354 11.14 -15.60 -10.94
N ALA A 355 10.24 -15.20 -10.03
CA ALA A 355 10.47 -15.25 -8.59
C ALA A 355 10.60 -16.70 -8.07
N GLY A 356 9.80 -17.63 -8.61
CA GLY A 356 9.90 -19.06 -8.31
C GLY A 356 11.25 -19.64 -8.75
N ASN A 357 11.68 -19.34 -9.97
CA ASN A 357 12.98 -19.79 -10.50
C ASN A 357 14.16 -19.23 -9.68
N LEU A 358 14.12 -17.94 -9.30
CA LEU A 358 15.16 -17.32 -8.48
C LEU A 358 15.22 -17.95 -7.07
N THR A 359 14.08 -18.28 -6.48
CA THR A 359 14.01 -18.99 -5.19
C THR A 359 14.65 -20.38 -5.29
N GLY A 360 14.39 -21.11 -6.39
CA GLY A 360 15.03 -22.39 -6.68
C GLY A 360 16.56 -22.29 -6.78
N VAL A 361 17.07 -21.28 -7.49
CA VAL A 361 18.51 -21.01 -7.63
C VAL A 361 19.16 -20.65 -6.29
N VAL A 362 18.52 -19.83 -5.47
CA VAL A 362 19.02 -19.51 -4.12
C VAL A 362 19.05 -20.77 -3.24
N GLN A 363 18.04 -21.65 -3.37
CA GLN A 363 17.98 -22.88 -2.60
C GLN A 363 19.04 -23.92 -3.01
N THR A 364 19.40 -23.98 -4.30
CA THR A 364 20.51 -24.84 -4.77
C THR A 364 21.87 -24.29 -4.34
N HIS A 365 22.08 -22.97 -4.41
CA HIS A 365 23.32 -22.33 -3.93
C HIS A 365 23.51 -22.46 -2.41
N THR A 366 22.44 -22.36 -1.62
CA THR A 366 22.54 -22.55 -0.16
C THR A 366 22.83 -24.01 0.22
N ARG A 367 22.27 -24.99 -0.52
CA ARG A 367 22.61 -26.41 -0.33
C ARG A 367 24.04 -26.74 -0.72
N SER A 368 24.53 -26.21 -1.85
CA SER A 368 25.91 -26.44 -2.28
C SER A 368 26.93 -25.77 -1.35
N ALA A 369 26.63 -24.55 -0.86
CA ALA A 369 27.44 -23.88 0.15
C ALA A 369 27.48 -24.65 1.48
N ALA A 370 26.35 -25.19 1.93
CA ALA A 370 26.30 -26.02 3.14
C ALA A 370 27.12 -27.31 2.98
N ALA A 371 27.01 -28.01 1.84
CA ALA A 371 27.79 -29.20 1.56
C ALA A 371 29.31 -28.92 1.51
N MET A 372 29.71 -27.81 0.89
CA MET A 372 31.12 -27.40 0.83
C MET A 372 31.67 -27.04 2.21
N SER A 373 30.89 -26.36 3.05
CA SER A 373 31.30 -26.06 4.44
C SER A 373 31.48 -27.31 5.29
N ALA A 374 30.64 -28.34 5.08
CA ALA A 374 30.76 -29.62 5.78
C ALA A 374 32.00 -30.40 5.33
N ALA A 375 32.32 -30.39 4.04
CA ALA A 375 33.54 -31.01 3.50
C ALA A 375 34.81 -30.36 4.06
N LEU A 376 34.87 -29.01 4.09
CA LEU A 376 36.01 -28.29 4.65
C LEU A 376 36.20 -28.56 6.16
N LEU A 377 35.10 -28.66 6.92
CA LEU A 377 35.17 -29.01 8.34
C LEU A 377 35.65 -30.46 8.56
N GLN A 378 35.29 -31.37 7.67
CA GLN A 378 35.76 -32.76 7.73
C GLN A 378 37.27 -32.83 7.43
N GLU A 379 37.74 -32.10 6.43
CA GLU A 379 39.15 -32.04 6.06
C GLU A 379 40.00 -31.40 7.18
N ALA A 380 39.51 -30.32 7.79
CA ALA A 380 40.16 -29.70 8.95
C ALA A 380 40.28 -30.65 10.15
N ARG A 381 39.29 -31.53 10.38
CA ARG A 381 39.35 -32.55 11.44
C ARG A 381 40.39 -33.62 11.15
N LEU A 382 40.46 -34.11 9.91
CA LEU A 382 41.47 -35.09 9.50
C LEU A 382 42.89 -34.53 9.64
N LEU A 383 43.10 -33.27 9.27
CA LEU A 383 44.37 -32.55 9.48
C LEU A 383 44.71 -32.39 10.97
N HIS A 384 43.73 -32.14 11.82
CA HIS A 384 43.95 -32.03 13.27
C HIS A 384 44.30 -33.39 13.92
N ASP A 385 43.59 -34.45 13.55
CA ASP A 385 43.83 -35.80 14.06
C ASP A 385 45.20 -36.35 13.60
N THR A 386 45.62 -36.04 12.38
CA THR A 386 46.95 -36.40 11.89
C THR A 386 48.06 -35.62 12.58
N ALA A 387 47.87 -34.31 12.78
CA ALA A 387 48.84 -33.47 13.48
C ALA A 387 49.02 -33.91 14.94
N SER A 388 47.94 -34.24 15.64
CA SER A 388 47.99 -34.70 17.04
C SER A 388 48.68 -36.06 17.17
N LEU A 389 48.35 -37.04 16.32
CA LEU A 389 49.02 -38.34 16.29
C LEU A 389 50.52 -38.22 15.98
N GLY A 390 50.91 -37.30 15.09
CA GLY A 390 52.32 -37.02 14.79
C GLY A 390 53.06 -36.40 15.98
N LEU A 391 52.45 -35.45 16.67
CA LEU A 391 53.02 -34.79 17.86
C LEU A 391 53.23 -35.77 19.01
N ASP A 392 52.24 -36.64 19.28
CA ASP A 392 52.33 -37.66 20.34
C ASP A 392 53.43 -38.67 20.05
N GLY A 393 53.55 -39.13 18.80
CA GLY A 393 54.63 -40.03 18.40
C GLY A 393 56.02 -39.41 18.52
N LEU A 394 56.14 -38.11 18.25
CA LEU A 394 57.41 -37.38 18.34
C LEU A 394 57.84 -37.15 19.80
N HIS A 395 56.88 -36.87 20.68
CA HIS A 395 57.11 -36.81 22.13
C HIS A 395 57.55 -38.17 22.70
N ASP A 396 56.93 -39.27 22.29
CA ASP A 396 57.29 -40.63 22.72
C ASP A 396 58.71 -41.00 22.28
N MET A 397 59.06 -40.71 21.01
CA MET A 397 60.41 -40.92 20.48
C MET A 397 61.46 -40.06 21.21
N GLN A 398 61.12 -38.81 21.56
CA GLN A 398 62.01 -37.94 22.32
C GLN A 398 62.21 -38.44 23.76
N ALA A 399 61.15 -38.95 24.41
CA ALA A 399 61.24 -39.53 25.76
C ALA A 399 62.17 -40.77 25.78
N LYS A 400 62.03 -41.66 24.79
CA LYS A 400 62.88 -42.85 24.66
C LYS A 400 64.34 -42.50 24.35
N THR A 401 64.57 -41.47 23.53
CA THR A 401 65.92 -40.94 23.26
C THR A 401 66.59 -40.45 24.54
N ARG A 402 65.84 -39.74 25.41
CA ARG A 402 66.36 -39.31 26.72
C ARG A 402 66.66 -40.49 27.64
N GLN A 403 65.81 -41.53 27.62
CA GLN A 403 66.01 -42.74 28.42
C GLN A 403 67.25 -43.54 27.98
N ILE A 404 67.50 -43.64 26.67
CA ILE A 404 68.73 -44.26 26.14
C ILE A 404 69.95 -43.43 26.57
N GLN A 405 69.85 -42.10 26.50
CA GLN A 405 70.94 -41.21 26.88
C GLN A 405 71.26 -41.30 28.39
N SER A 406 70.25 -41.38 29.26
CA SER A 406 70.48 -41.57 30.70
C SER A 406 71.06 -42.95 31.00
N GLY A 407 70.56 -44.01 30.37
CA GLY A 407 71.11 -45.36 30.54
C GLY A 407 72.57 -45.48 30.06
N MET A 408 72.94 -44.78 28.97
CA MET A 408 74.33 -44.71 28.54
C MET A 408 75.24 -43.96 29.53
N GLN A 409 74.71 -42.92 30.19
CA GLN A 409 75.45 -42.17 31.21
C GLN A 409 75.67 -43.03 32.47
N GLU A 410 74.64 -43.75 32.91
CA GLU A 410 74.73 -44.70 34.05
C GLU A 410 75.74 -45.81 33.75
N LEU A 411 75.65 -46.45 32.58
CA LEU A 411 76.57 -47.51 32.17
C LEU A 411 78.02 -46.99 32.08
N SER A 412 78.23 -45.77 31.56
CA SER A 412 79.55 -45.14 31.56
C SER A 412 80.08 -44.88 32.97
N GLN A 413 79.21 -44.56 33.93
CA GLN A 413 79.58 -44.31 35.32
C GLN A 413 79.93 -45.62 36.03
N THR A 414 79.14 -46.68 35.84
CA THR A 414 79.41 -48.04 36.35
C THR A 414 80.73 -48.60 35.81
N VAL A 415 81.02 -48.41 34.51
CA VAL A 415 82.29 -48.82 33.88
C VAL A 415 83.48 -48.00 34.40
N MET A 416 83.33 -46.69 34.60
CA MET A 416 84.38 -45.85 35.19
C MET A 416 84.68 -46.25 36.63
N GLN A 417 83.65 -46.60 37.41
CA GLN A 417 83.79 -47.04 38.80
C GLN A 417 84.49 -48.40 38.89
N ALA A 418 84.12 -49.35 38.03
CA ALA A 418 84.80 -50.65 37.91
C ALA A 418 86.26 -50.53 37.42
N ARG A 419 86.61 -49.45 36.69
CA ARG A 419 87.98 -49.18 36.21
C ARG A 419 88.85 -48.41 37.22
N GLY A 420 88.24 -47.64 38.12
CA GLY A 420 88.93 -46.83 39.14
C GLY A 420 89.48 -47.66 40.30
N GLU A 421 88.89 -48.83 40.56
CA GLU A 421 89.41 -49.81 41.50
C GLU A 421 90.44 -50.70 40.78
N GLY A 422 91.72 -50.58 41.11
CA GLY A 422 92.82 -51.33 40.49
C GLY A 422 92.83 -52.84 40.78
N GLN A 423 91.69 -53.53 40.65
CA GLN A 423 91.58 -54.99 40.75
C GLN A 423 91.56 -55.60 39.34
N ASN A 424 92.50 -56.51 39.08
CA ASN A 424 92.69 -57.14 37.77
C ASN A 424 91.70 -58.31 37.51
N GLN A 425 90.57 -58.34 38.21
CA GLN A 425 89.49 -59.32 38.03
C GLN A 425 88.16 -58.71 38.50
N PRO A 426 87.14 -58.58 37.62
CA PRO A 426 85.86 -57.96 37.99
C PRO A 426 85.07 -58.87 38.94
N ASN A 427 84.48 -58.28 39.99
CA ASN A 427 83.65 -59.03 40.94
C ASN A 427 82.37 -59.54 40.25
N ALA A 428 81.89 -60.75 40.62
CA ALA A 428 80.70 -61.35 40.01
C ALA A 428 79.44 -60.46 40.12
N SER A 429 79.36 -59.60 41.14
CA SER A 429 78.29 -58.61 41.32
C SER A 429 78.36 -57.45 40.32
N GLU A 430 79.57 -56.99 39.97
CA GLU A 430 79.78 -55.89 39.00
C GLU A 430 79.50 -56.35 37.57
N VAL A 431 79.88 -57.59 37.23
CA VAL A 431 79.53 -58.18 35.93
C VAL A 431 78.01 -58.37 35.83
N SER A 432 77.35 -58.80 36.91
CA SER A 432 75.89 -58.93 36.93
C SER A 432 75.16 -57.59 36.83
N SER A 433 75.68 -56.51 37.45
CA SER A 433 75.07 -55.18 37.32
C SER A 433 75.26 -54.62 35.91
N LEU A 434 76.45 -54.78 35.33
CA LEU A 434 76.73 -54.40 33.94
C LEU A 434 75.85 -55.14 32.94
N ILE A 435 75.63 -56.45 33.14
CA ILE A 435 74.72 -57.24 32.29
C ILE A 435 73.29 -56.73 32.45
N ALA A 436 72.82 -56.45 33.67
CA ALA A 436 71.47 -55.93 33.89
C ALA A 436 71.27 -54.54 33.28
N GLU A 437 72.26 -53.66 33.35
CA GLU A 437 72.24 -52.32 32.74
C GLU A 437 72.28 -52.39 31.20
N LEU A 438 73.06 -53.32 30.64
CA LEU A 438 73.06 -53.61 29.20
C LEU A 438 71.70 -54.16 28.74
N ASP A 439 71.08 -55.07 29.49
CA ASP A 439 69.77 -55.64 29.16
C ASP A 439 68.69 -54.55 29.20
N HIS A 440 68.77 -53.63 30.15
CA HIS A 440 67.88 -52.48 30.26
C HIS A 440 68.06 -51.49 29.10
N LEU A 441 69.29 -51.31 28.60
CA LEU A 441 69.58 -50.48 27.43
C LEU A 441 69.09 -51.15 26.14
N ILE A 442 69.29 -52.46 25.99
CA ILE A 442 68.80 -53.26 24.86
C ILE A 442 67.27 -53.19 24.81
N ALA A 443 66.59 -53.38 25.94
CA ALA A 443 65.13 -53.26 26.03
C ALA A 443 64.63 -51.85 25.63
N ALA A 444 65.34 -50.79 25.99
CA ALA A 444 65.01 -49.42 25.59
C ALA A 444 65.24 -49.14 24.09
N THR A 445 66.13 -49.87 23.43
CA THR A 445 66.39 -49.73 21.98
C THR A 445 65.41 -50.51 21.10
N HIS A 446 64.71 -51.51 21.64
CA HIS A 446 63.71 -52.25 20.88
C HIS A 446 62.43 -51.43 20.65
N LEU A 447 62.01 -51.32 19.39
CA LEU A 447 60.71 -50.74 19.06
C LEU A 447 59.58 -51.65 19.54
N GLY A 448 58.69 -51.10 20.37
CA GLY A 448 57.54 -51.78 20.93
C GLY A 448 56.40 -51.96 19.93
N ALA A 449 55.52 -52.92 20.19
CA ALA A 449 54.38 -53.24 19.32
C ALA A 449 53.42 -52.05 19.09
N ASN A 450 53.36 -51.09 20.03
CA ASN A 450 52.54 -49.89 19.90
C ASN A 450 53.13 -48.87 18.91
N GLU A 451 54.46 -48.74 18.84
CA GLU A 451 55.15 -47.83 17.92
C GLU A 451 55.01 -48.32 16.48
N ILE A 452 55.15 -49.63 16.25
CA ILE A 452 54.90 -50.25 14.94
C ILE A 452 53.44 -50.05 14.52
N ARG A 453 52.48 -50.12 15.47
CA ARG A 453 51.07 -49.87 15.21
C ARG A 453 50.80 -48.41 14.87
N ASN A 454 51.43 -47.46 15.55
CA ASN A 454 51.29 -46.03 15.29
C ASN A 454 51.93 -45.63 13.95
N LEU A 455 53.11 -46.17 13.62
CA LEU A 455 53.74 -45.98 12.31
C LEU A 455 52.92 -46.55 11.17
N ARG A 456 52.29 -47.73 11.36
CA ARG A 456 51.38 -48.32 10.36
C ARG A 456 50.09 -47.52 10.19
N ARG A 457 49.59 -46.89 11.25
CA ARG A 457 48.43 -45.98 11.17
C ARG A 457 48.79 -44.68 10.45
N LEU A 458 49.96 -44.09 10.74
CA LEU A 458 50.45 -42.92 10.03
C LEU A 458 50.71 -43.20 8.55
N SER A 459 51.26 -44.38 8.20
CA SER A 459 51.45 -44.76 6.80
C SER A 459 50.13 -44.97 6.07
N ALA A 460 49.14 -45.61 6.70
CA ALA A 460 47.82 -45.82 6.11
C ALA A 460 47.06 -44.50 5.88
N ILE A 461 47.23 -43.51 6.76
CA ILE A 461 46.63 -42.18 6.59
C ILE A 461 47.36 -41.38 5.50
N ALA A 462 48.70 -41.49 5.42
CA ALA A 462 49.48 -40.88 4.34
C ALA A 462 49.15 -41.47 2.96
N GLU A 463 48.94 -42.80 2.87
CA GLU A 463 48.43 -43.45 1.66
C GLU A 463 47.02 -42.98 1.31
N GLY A 464 46.14 -42.80 2.31
CA GLY A 464 44.79 -42.25 2.12
C GLY A 464 44.78 -40.80 1.61
N LEU A 465 45.78 -40.00 1.96
CA LEU A 465 46.02 -38.65 1.41
C LEU A 465 46.56 -38.68 -0.03
N SER A 466 47.34 -39.70 -0.39
CA SER A 466 47.85 -39.89 -1.77
C SER A 466 46.86 -40.55 -2.73
N GLY A 467 45.81 -41.18 -2.20
CA GLY A 467 44.81 -41.95 -2.95
C GLY A 467 43.50 -41.23 -3.24
N LEU A 468 43.46 -39.89 -3.21
CA LEU A 468 42.30 -39.16 -3.71
C LEU A 468 42.31 -39.15 -5.26
N PRO A 469 41.25 -39.64 -5.92
CA PRO A 469 41.20 -39.80 -7.38
C PRO A 469 41.19 -38.45 -8.11
N ASP A 470 41.69 -38.49 -9.36
CA ASP A 470 41.62 -37.48 -10.45
C ASP A 470 40.21 -36.92 -10.76
N GLU A 471 39.23 -37.08 -9.88
CA GLU A 471 37.82 -36.70 -10.07
C GLU A 471 37.57 -35.20 -9.88
N LEU A 472 38.59 -34.41 -9.54
CA LEU A 472 38.56 -32.94 -9.64
C LEU A 472 39.12 -32.39 -10.96
N ALA A 473 39.59 -33.24 -11.88
CA ALA A 473 40.17 -32.83 -13.17
C ALA A 473 39.22 -32.99 -14.38
N ALA A 474 37.94 -33.29 -14.16
CA ALA A 474 36.94 -33.24 -15.23
C ALA A 474 36.12 -31.94 -15.12
N PRO A 475 36.22 -31.00 -16.08
CA PRO A 475 35.22 -29.95 -16.18
C PRO A 475 33.89 -30.65 -16.46
N HIS A 476 32.89 -30.42 -15.62
CA HIS A 476 31.52 -30.81 -15.90
C HIS A 476 31.10 -30.18 -17.24
N ALA A 477 31.23 -30.97 -18.32
CA ALA A 477 30.50 -30.78 -19.55
C ALA A 477 29.03 -31.06 -19.26
N MET A 478 28.35 -30.15 -18.56
CA MET A 478 26.90 -30.09 -18.55
C MET A 478 26.46 -29.52 -19.91
N ASP A 479 26.23 -30.44 -20.83
CA ASP A 479 25.13 -30.45 -21.80
C ASP A 479 24.69 -29.08 -22.37
N GLU A 480 25.53 -28.48 -23.22
CA GLU A 480 25.14 -27.38 -24.11
C GLU A 480 24.02 -27.77 -25.12
N ARG A 481 23.67 -29.06 -25.26
CA ARG A 481 22.57 -29.48 -26.15
C ARG A 481 21.18 -29.34 -25.50
N GLN A 482 21.08 -29.37 -24.16
CA GLN A 482 19.81 -29.07 -23.47
C GLN A 482 19.51 -27.57 -23.36
N ALA A 483 20.53 -26.72 -23.26
CA ALA A 483 20.35 -25.27 -23.28
C ALA A 483 20.00 -24.74 -24.69
N ALA A 484 20.63 -25.29 -25.75
CA ALA A 484 20.35 -24.87 -27.13
C ALA A 484 18.95 -25.31 -27.63
N SER A 485 18.43 -26.47 -27.20
CA SER A 485 17.07 -26.92 -27.57
C SER A 485 15.96 -26.16 -26.85
N SER A 486 16.26 -25.57 -25.68
CA SER A 486 15.32 -24.76 -24.91
C SER A 486 15.20 -23.33 -25.45
N ILE A 487 16.27 -22.78 -26.02
CA ILE A 487 16.28 -21.45 -26.66
C ILE A 487 15.65 -21.51 -28.06
N SER A 488 15.89 -22.57 -28.84
CA SER A 488 15.27 -22.73 -30.16
C SER A 488 13.74 -22.91 -30.12
N ASN A 489 13.18 -23.47 -29.05
CA ASN A 489 11.73 -23.62 -28.88
C ASN A 489 11.04 -22.35 -28.36
N ALA A 490 11.78 -21.43 -27.75
CA ALA A 490 11.25 -20.15 -27.29
C ALA A 490 11.10 -19.16 -28.46
N ASP A 491 12.03 -19.16 -29.41
CA ASP A 491 11.99 -18.28 -30.59
C ASP A 491 10.87 -18.66 -31.57
N GLN A 492 10.52 -19.95 -31.65
CA GLN A 492 9.48 -20.45 -32.56
C GLN A 492 8.04 -20.22 -32.05
N ARG A 493 7.86 -19.92 -30.75
CA ARG A 493 6.57 -19.54 -30.14
C ARG A 493 6.34 -18.03 -30.10
N ALA A 494 7.36 -17.22 -30.34
CA ALA A 494 7.25 -15.76 -30.43
C ALA A 494 6.89 -15.27 -31.86
N ALA A 495 6.93 -16.17 -32.86
CA ALA A 495 6.64 -15.86 -34.26
C ALA A 495 5.32 -16.45 -34.80
N SER A 496 4.43 -16.96 -33.94
CA SER A 496 3.12 -17.51 -34.30
C SER A 496 1.96 -16.75 -33.65
#